data_AF-A0A8D8NC71-F1
#
_entry.id   AF-A0A8D8NC71-F1
#
_cell.length_a   1.000
_cell.length_b   1.000
_cell.length_c   1.000
_cell.angle_alpha   90.00
_cell.angle_beta   90.00
_cell.angle_gamma   90.00
#
_symmetry.space_group_name_H-M   'P 1'
#
loop_
_entity.id
_entity.type
_entity.pdbx_description
1 polymer ?
#
loop_
_entity_poly.entity_id
_entity_poly.type
_entity_poly.pdbx_seq_one_letter_code
_entity_poly.pdbx_strand_id
1 'polypeptide(L)'
;MSKLSLKRTSQIIEGTMNGSYHLVRRLTRFLRIAGIVTHIVGNSNISKTNIFQSGPSKTKDRVCKDFPDHHASHVVKLQVVPSVLECNPSIYNILLKCLGHTHFVHRIFNLCIGKKIDTLQGKLLQNLLSIDWHNETADNISPAAVKVLEMIRDSWIELITQEMSGGNYTTDQRRELSIACQFISNMTITELFEKVMAGLDYMNNRIRK
;
A
#
# COMPACT_ATOMS: atom_id res chain seq x y z
N MET A 1 -24.77 0.92 -30.56
CA MET A 1 -23.60 0.77 -29.67
C MET A 1 -22.71 -0.35 -30.20
N SER A 2 -21.41 -0.12 -30.43
CA SER A 2 -20.53 -1.11 -31.06
C SER A 2 -20.04 -2.18 -30.06
N LYS A 3 -19.85 -3.41 -30.51
CA LYS A 3 -19.29 -4.52 -29.70
C LYS A 3 -17.92 -4.20 -29.09
N LEU A 4 -17.19 -3.22 -29.64
CA LEU A 4 -15.91 -2.73 -29.10
C LEU A 4 -16.08 -1.89 -27.82
N SER A 5 -17.17 -1.12 -27.73
CA SER A 5 -17.50 -0.29 -26.56
C SER A 5 -17.88 -1.18 -25.37
N LEU A 6 -18.68 -2.22 -25.58
CA LEU A 6 -19.12 -3.15 -24.53
C LEU A 6 -17.95 -3.95 -23.91
N LYS A 7 -16.97 -4.39 -24.73
CA LYS A 7 -15.76 -5.10 -24.24
C LYS A 7 -14.83 -4.23 -23.39
N ARG A 8 -14.71 -2.93 -23.71
CA ARG A 8 -13.93 -1.99 -22.89
C ARG A 8 -14.64 -1.68 -21.58
N THR A 9 -15.96 -1.45 -21.62
CA THR A 9 -16.75 -1.20 -20.41
C THR A 9 -16.73 -2.40 -19.46
N SER A 10 -16.80 -3.65 -19.97
CA SER A 10 -16.72 -4.84 -19.13
C SER A 10 -15.35 -5.04 -18.46
N GLN A 11 -14.23 -4.85 -19.19
CA GLN A 11 -12.87 -4.93 -18.62
C GLN A 11 -12.59 -3.83 -17.59
N ILE A 12 -13.22 -2.66 -17.73
CA ILE A 12 -13.01 -1.55 -16.78
C ILE A 12 -13.90 -1.71 -15.54
N ILE A 13 -15.13 -2.23 -15.67
CA ILE A 13 -15.97 -2.63 -14.53
C ILE A 13 -15.27 -3.74 -13.71
N GLU A 14 -14.62 -4.70 -14.37
CA GLU A 14 -13.76 -5.71 -13.70
C GLU A 14 -12.52 -5.11 -13.03
N GLY A 15 -12.11 -3.89 -13.40
CA GLY A 15 -10.96 -3.18 -12.84
C GLY A 15 -11.29 -2.21 -11.70
N THR A 16 -12.57 -1.91 -11.49
CA THR A 16 -13.05 -1.05 -10.40
C THR A 16 -13.04 -1.83 -9.09
N MET A 17 -12.26 -1.32 -8.15
CA MET A 17 -12.16 -1.91 -6.83
C MET A 17 -13.15 -1.21 -5.91
N ASN A 18 -13.87 -1.98 -5.10
CA ASN A 18 -14.61 -1.40 -3.99
C ASN A 18 -13.62 -0.68 -3.04
N GLY A 19 -14.08 0.39 -2.41
CA GLY A 19 -13.30 1.21 -1.50
C GLY A 19 -12.77 0.40 -0.34
N SER A 20 -13.56 -0.55 0.18
CA SER A 20 -13.11 -1.43 1.26
C SER A 20 -11.87 -2.25 0.90
N TYR A 21 -11.88 -2.93 -0.26
CA TYR A 21 -10.71 -3.65 -0.77
C TYR A 21 -9.54 -2.70 -1.00
N HIS A 22 -9.78 -1.53 -1.58
CA HIS A 22 -8.70 -0.56 -1.79
C HIS A 22 -8.04 -0.20 -0.46
N LEU A 23 -8.79 0.18 0.56
CA LEU A 23 -8.26 0.60 1.87
C LEU A 23 -7.47 -0.53 2.56
N VAL A 24 -7.99 -1.75 2.54
CA VAL A 24 -7.28 -2.94 3.06
C VAL A 24 -5.99 -3.20 2.27
N ARG A 25 -6.04 -3.03 0.94
CA ARG A 25 -4.87 -3.22 0.08
C ARG A 25 -3.81 -2.14 0.31
N ARG A 26 -4.20 -0.92 0.64
CA ARG A 26 -3.26 0.15 1.00
C ARG A 26 -2.46 -0.20 2.25
N LEU A 27 -3.08 -0.76 3.29
CA LEU A 27 -2.39 -1.26 4.48
C LEU A 27 -1.45 -2.42 4.13
N THR A 28 -1.99 -3.48 3.52
CA THR A 28 -1.21 -4.69 3.26
C THR A 28 -0.05 -4.48 2.28
N ARG A 29 -0.19 -3.57 1.30
CA ARG A 29 0.92 -3.18 0.42
C ARG A 29 1.91 -2.25 1.10
N PHE A 30 1.48 -1.42 2.04
CA PHE A 30 2.39 -0.61 2.85
C PHE A 30 3.30 -1.50 3.70
N LEU A 31 2.76 -2.54 4.35
CA LEU A 31 3.56 -3.50 5.13
C LEU A 31 4.62 -4.23 4.28
N ARG A 32 4.28 -4.60 3.03
CA ARG A 32 5.24 -5.22 2.09
C ARG A 32 6.48 -4.36 1.83
N ILE A 33 6.39 -3.04 2.00
CA ILE A 33 7.54 -2.15 1.81
C ILE A 33 8.68 -2.52 2.76
N ALA A 34 8.37 -2.93 4.00
CA ALA A 34 9.40 -3.32 4.96
C ALA A 34 10.21 -4.54 4.47
N GLY A 35 9.53 -5.59 4.00
CA GLY A 35 10.22 -6.78 3.45
C GLY A 35 11.02 -6.47 2.19
N ILE A 36 10.51 -5.59 1.32
CA ILE A 36 11.24 -5.10 0.14
C ILE A 36 12.52 -4.37 0.57
N VAL A 37 12.43 -3.45 1.54
CA VAL A 37 13.59 -2.71 2.07
C VAL A 37 14.60 -3.65 2.71
N THR A 38 14.16 -4.59 3.55
CA THR A 38 15.02 -5.60 4.18
C THR A 38 15.81 -6.38 3.15
N HIS A 39 15.16 -6.82 2.07
CA HIS A 39 15.86 -7.50 0.97
C HIS A 39 16.93 -6.61 0.32
N ILE A 40 16.59 -5.35 0.00
CA ILE A 40 17.51 -4.43 -0.68
C ILE A 40 18.74 -4.15 0.21
N VAL A 41 18.54 -3.86 1.49
CA VAL A 41 19.66 -3.58 2.41
C VAL A 41 20.53 -4.80 2.64
N GLY A 42 19.94 -6.00 2.72
CA GLY A 42 20.71 -7.24 2.84
C GLY A 42 21.56 -7.59 1.60
N ASN A 43 21.25 -7.01 0.43
CA ASN A 43 21.88 -7.34 -0.84
C ASN A 43 22.54 -6.13 -1.54
N SER A 44 22.61 -4.98 -0.87
CA SER A 44 23.21 -3.76 -1.43
C SER A 44 23.78 -2.87 -0.33
N ASN A 45 24.67 -1.95 -0.70
CA ASN A 45 25.23 -0.95 0.24
C ASN A 45 24.29 0.24 0.49
N ILE A 46 22.99 0.09 0.22
CA ILE A 46 22.00 1.17 0.38
C ILE A 46 21.44 1.12 1.81
N SER A 47 21.51 2.23 2.53
CA SER A 47 20.90 2.36 3.87
C SER A 47 19.36 2.26 3.81
N LYS A 48 18.74 1.63 4.83
CA LYS A 48 17.27 1.51 4.98
C LYS A 48 16.57 2.87 4.83
N THR A 49 17.16 3.93 5.39
CA THR A 49 16.59 5.29 5.39
C THR A 49 16.68 6.00 4.04
N ASN A 50 17.49 5.49 3.10
CA ASN A 50 17.77 6.14 1.82
C ASN A 50 17.08 5.47 0.63
N ILE A 51 16.08 4.59 0.87
CA ILE A 51 15.35 3.90 -0.20
C ILE A 51 14.05 4.63 -0.54
N PHE A 52 13.27 4.97 0.48
CA PHE A 52 11.96 5.61 0.32
C PHE A 52 11.84 6.89 1.13
N GLN A 53 11.09 7.83 0.59
CA GLN A 53 10.61 9.02 1.29
C GLN A 53 9.11 9.18 1.07
N SER A 54 8.47 9.95 1.95
CA SER A 54 7.08 10.36 1.76
C SER A 54 6.93 11.16 0.47
N GLY A 55 5.98 10.79 -0.38
CA GLY A 55 5.76 11.51 -1.63
C GLY A 55 5.00 10.71 -2.69
N PRO A 56 4.56 11.38 -3.76
CA PRO A 56 3.93 10.70 -4.87
C PRO A 56 4.92 9.81 -5.63
N SER A 57 4.49 8.58 -5.93
CA SER A 57 5.15 7.80 -6.97
C SER A 57 5.13 8.57 -8.30
N LYS A 58 6.28 8.58 -8.99
CA LYS A 58 6.45 9.24 -10.29
C LYS A 58 5.76 8.50 -11.44
N THR A 59 5.28 7.28 -11.20
CA THR A 59 4.66 6.43 -12.22
C THR A 59 3.26 6.01 -11.80
N LYS A 60 2.40 5.75 -12.78
CA LYS A 60 1.08 5.12 -12.60
C LYS A 60 0.97 4.02 -13.64
N ASP A 61 0.59 2.82 -13.23
CA ASP A 61 0.37 1.68 -14.13
C ASP A 61 -0.97 1.77 -14.88
N ARG A 62 -1.90 2.63 -14.44
CA ARG A 62 -3.21 2.81 -15.07
C ARG A 62 -3.63 4.28 -15.11
N VAL A 63 -4.50 4.60 -16.08
CA VAL A 63 -5.14 5.92 -16.24
C VAL A 63 -6.65 5.71 -16.34
N CYS A 64 -7.43 6.45 -15.57
CA CYS A 64 -8.89 6.44 -15.66
C CYS A 64 -9.33 7.64 -16.51
N LYS A 65 -9.85 7.39 -17.72
CA LYS A 65 -10.34 8.45 -18.64
C LYS A 65 -11.86 8.45 -18.80
N ASP A 66 -12.50 7.30 -18.64
CA ASP A 66 -13.89 7.09 -19.06
C ASP A 66 -14.90 7.09 -17.90
N PHE A 67 -14.47 7.31 -16.65
CA PHE A 67 -15.33 7.31 -15.46
C PHE A 67 -15.11 8.58 -14.63
N PRO A 68 -16.01 9.59 -14.74
CA PRO A 68 -15.80 10.91 -14.13
C PRO A 68 -15.67 10.86 -12.60
N ASP A 69 -16.32 9.88 -11.95
CA ASP A 69 -16.29 9.73 -10.49
C ASP A 69 -15.21 8.77 -9.97
N HIS A 70 -14.38 8.22 -10.86
CA HIS A 70 -13.34 7.26 -10.50
C HIS A 70 -11.95 7.76 -10.82
N HIS A 71 -11.00 7.44 -9.94
CA HIS A 71 -9.61 7.83 -10.06
C HIS A 71 -8.72 6.59 -10.10
N ALA A 72 -7.63 6.68 -10.87
CA ALA A 72 -6.47 5.81 -10.70
C ALA A 72 -5.71 6.24 -9.43
N SER A 73 -5.98 5.54 -8.33
CA SER A 73 -5.45 5.79 -6.99
C SER A 73 -4.26 4.89 -6.71
N HIS A 74 -3.14 5.47 -6.30
CA HIS A 74 -1.98 4.70 -5.82
C HIS A 74 -2.34 3.91 -4.57
N VAL A 75 -1.86 2.67 -4.48
CA VAL A 75 -2.06 1.85 -3.28
C VAL A 75 -1.04 2.20 -2.19
N VAL A 76 0.17 2.62 -2.58
CA VAL A 76 1.22 3.08 -1.67
C VAL A 76 1.71 4.45 -2.14
N LYS A 77 1.77 5.42 -1.23
CA LYS A 77 2.20 6.79 -1.51
C LYS A 77 3.59 7.07 -0.95
N LEU A 78 4.57 6.42 -1.56
CA LEU A 78 5.98 6.66 -1.29
C LEU A 78 6.69 7.02 -2.60
N GLN A 79 7.87 7.62 -2.46
CA GLN A 79 8.75 7.95 -3.55
C GLN A 79 10.10 7.24 -3.34
N VAL A 80 10.65 6.66 -4.40
CA VAL A 80 12.03 6.14 -4.39
C VAL A 80 13.00 7.31 -4.38
N VAL A 81 13.98 7.29 -3.48
CA VAL A 81 15.04 8.31 -3.42
C VAL A 81 15.89 8.23 -4.70
N PRO A 82 16.26 9.37 -5.33
CA PRO A 82 17.02 9.37 -6.58
C PRO A 82 18.35 8.61 -6.52
N SER A 83 19.05 8.62 -5.39
CA SER A 83 20.33 7.92 -5.21
C SER A 83 20.23 6.41 -5.44
N VAL A 84 19.05 5.80 -5.25
CA VAL A 84 18.84 4.38 -5.56
C VAL A 84 19.02 4.10 -7.06
N LEU A 85 18.67 5.05 -7.94
CA LEU A 85 18.89 4.93 -9.39
C LEU A 85 20.39 4.87 -9.71
N GLU A 86 21.19 5.70 -9.03
CA GLU A 86 22.64 5.76 -9.22
C GLU A 86 23.33 4.49 -8.70
N CYS A 87 22.90 4.00 -7.53
CA CYS A 87 23.49 2.80 -6.92
C CYS A 87 23.04 1.50 -7.59
N ASN A 88 21.75 1.36 -7.93
CA ASN A 88 21.21 0.14 -8.52
C ASN A 88 19.97 0.43 -9.40
N PRO A 89 20.16 0.71 -10.70
CA PRO A 89 19.07 0.99 -11.63
C PRO A 89 18.02 -0.13 -11.75
N SER A 90 18.43 -1.39 -11.59
CA SER A 90 17.52 -2.53 -11.65
C SER A 90 16.54 -2.52 -10.47
N ILE A 91 17.07 -2.36 -9.24
CA ILE A 91 16.26 -2.21 -8.03
C ILE A 91 15.36 -0.98 -8.16
N TYR A 92 15.89 0.17 -8.60
CA TYR A 92 15.11 1.38 -8.79
C TYR A 92 13.87 1.14 -9.67
N ASN A 93 14.04 0.44 -10.80
CA ASN A 93 12.94 0.12 -11.71
C ASN A 93 11.91 -0.84 -11.10
N ILE A 94 12.35 -1.82 -10.30
CA ILE A 94 11.44 -2.72 -9.56
C ILE A 94 10.62 -1.91 -8.55
N LEU A 95 11.27 -1.01 -7.81
CA LEU A 95 10.61 -0.15 -6.83
C LEU A 95 9.61 0.80 -7.47
N LEU A 96 9.96 1.42 -8.60
CA LEU A 96 9.05 2.27 -9.36
C LEU A 96 7.80 1.49 -9.80
N LYS A 97 7.95 0.26 -10.29
CA LYS A 97 6.81 -0.59 -10.66
C LYS A 97 5.96 -0.96 -9.46
N CYS A 98 6.58 -1.27 -8.32
CA CYS A 98 5.86 -1.60 -7.09
C CYS A 98 5.03 -0.41 -6.58
N LEU A 99 5.61 0.78 -6.54
CA LEU A 99 4.95 2.02 -6.09
C LEU A 99 3.99 2.61 -7.13
N GLY A 100 4.19 2.30 -8.42
CA GLY A 100 3.34 2.73 -9.51
C GLY A 100 1.98 2.02 -9.58
N HIS A 101 1.75 1.02 -8.72
CA HIS A 101 0.52 0.25 -8.73
C HIS A 101 -0.69 1.07 -8.30
N THR A 102 -1.71 1.10 -9.16
CA THR A 102 -2.96 1.84 -8.95
C THR A 102 -4.19 0.94 -9.03
N HIS A 103 -5.22 1.32 -8.28
CA HIS A 103 -6.57 0.79 -8.41
C HIS A 103 -7.50 1.86 -8.99
N PHE A 104 -8.51 1.45 -9.75
CA PHE A 104 -9.62 2.34 -10.08
C PHE A 104 -10.62 2.32 -8.93
N VAL A 105 -10.83 3.47 -8.31
CA VAL A 105 -11.69 3.61 -7.12
C VAL A 105 -12.50 4.88 -7.21
N HIS A 106 -13.64 4.89 -6.54
CA HIS A 106 -14.43 6.11 -6.41
C HIS A 106 -13.57 7.24 -5.82
N ARG A 107 -13.69 8.44 -6.38
CA ARG A 107 -12.86 9.61 -6.09
C ARG A 107 -12.76 9.92 -4.60
N ILE A 108 -13.82 9.67 -3.83
CA ILE A 108 -13.85 9.87 -2.38
C ILE A 108 -12.76 9.07 -1.64
N PHE A 109 -12.51 7.82 -2.05
CA PHE A 109 -11.51 6.94 -1.43
C PHE A 109 -10.07 7.31 -1.83
N ASN A 110 -9.89 8.15 -2.85
CA ASN A 110 -8.59 8.68 -3.25
C ASN A 110 -8.33 10.10 -2.69
N LEU A 111 -9.33 10.99 -2.71
CA LEU A 111 -9.14 12.40 -2.35
C LEU A 111 -9.41 12.75 -0.89
N CYS A 112 -10.33 12.06 -0.23
CA CYS A 112 -10.67 12.31 1.17
C CYS A 112 -9.81 11.41 2.06
N ILE A 113 -10.35 10.26 2.48
CA ILE A 113 -9.59 9.28 3.28
C ILE A 113 -8.27 8.86 2.63
N GLY A 114 -8.20 8.79 1.29
CA GLY A 114 -6.98 8.47 0.57
C GLY A 114 -5.81 9.41 0.89
N LYS A 115 -6.04 10.73 0.91
CA LYS A 115 -5.00 11.72 1.28
C LYS A 115 -4.57 11.60 2.74
N LYS A 116 -5.49 11.24 3.63
CA LYS A 116 -5.17 11.03 5.04
C LYS A 116 -4.33 9.77 5.23
N ILE A 117 -4.64 8.70 4.48
CA ILE A 117 -3.82 7.49 4.43
C ILE A 117 -2.44 7.79 3.82
N ASP A 118 -2.34 8.61 2.77
CA ASP A 118 -1.05 9.04 2.21
C ASP A 118 -0.16 9.66 3.31
N THR A 119 -0.75 10.57 4.10
CA THR A 119 -0.07 11.21 5.24
C THR A 119 0.32 10.18 6.31
N LEU A 120 -0.58 9.25 6.63
CA LEU A 120 -0.35 8.22 7.64
C LEU A 120 0.80 7.28 7.25
N GLN A 121 0.84 6.83 5.99
CA GLN A 121 1.93 6.01 5.46
C GLN A 121 3.29 6.72 5.62
N GLY A 122 3.35 8.02 5.31
CA GLY A 122 4.56 8.81 5.49
C GLY A 122 5.01 8.91 6.94
N LYS A 123 4.08 9.10 7.88
CA LYS A 123 4.38 9.17 9.32
C LYS A 123 4.88 7.83 9.88
N LEU A 124 4.26 6.73 9.47
CA LEU A 124 4.54 5.39 10.01
C LEU A 124 5.72 4.68 9.34
N LEU A 125 6.23 5.22 8.22
CA LEU A 125 7.28 4.56 7.45
C LEU A 125 8.52 4.26 8.30
N GLN A 126 8.99 5.21 9.10
CA GLN A 126 10.21 5.03 9.88
C GLN A 126 10.04 3.99 10.99
N ASN A 127 8.87 3.92 11.64
CA ASN A 127 8.57 2.85 12.60
C ASN A 127 8.55 1.48 11.92
N LEU A 128 7.98 1.38 10.72
CA LEU A 128 7.96 0.13 9.96
C LEU A 128 9.38 -0.31 9.56
N LEU A 129 10.26 0.63 9.22
CA LEU A 129 11.64 0.36 8.80
C LEU A 129 12.65 0.21 9.94
N SER A 130 12.29 0.56 11.18
CA SER A 130 13.17 0.42 12.34
C SER A 130 13.34 -1.02 12.81
N ILE A 131 12.45 -1.92 12.38
CA ILE A 131 12.51 -3.35 12.71
C ILE A 131 13.45 -4.06 11.75
N ASP A 132 14.19 -5.04 12.27
CA ASP A 132 14.99 -5.94 11.46
C ASP A 132 14.23 -7.21 11.09
N TRP A 133 13.41 -7.09 10.05
CA TRP A 133 12.53 -8.16 9.58
C TRP A 133 13.25 -9.42 9.06
N HIS A 134 14.57 -9.39 8.87
CA HIS A 134 15.32 -10.57 8.40
C HIS A 134 15.37 -11.68 9.45
N ASN A 135 15.39 -11.30 10.73
CA ASN A 135 15.55 -12.21 11.86
C ASN A 135 14.22 -12.60 12.52
N GLU A 136 13.10 -12.08 12.01
CA GLU A 136 11.75 -12.36 12.51
C GLU A 136 11.19 -13.63 11.84
N THR A 137 10.47 -14.46 12.58
CA THR A 137 9.77 -15.63 12.04
C THR A 137 8.32 -15.67 12.51
N ALA A 138 7.47 -16.45 11.84
CA ALA A 138 6.06 -16.57 12.23
C ALA A 138 5.88 -17.13 13.66
N ASP A 139 6.81 -17.98 14.10
CA ASP A 139 6.81 -18.59 15.43
C ASP A 139 7.48 -17.69 16.49
N ASN A 140 8.24 -16.68 16.07
CA ASN A 140 9.00 -15.81 16.96
C ASN A 140 9.05 -14.37 16.40
N ILE A 141 7.93 -13.66 16.52
CA ILE A 141 7.84 -12.23 16.22
C ILE A 141 8.23 -11.46 17.48
N SER A 142 9.28 -10.65 17.39
CA SER A 142 9.80 -9.89 18.53
C SER A 142 8.76 -8.92 19.11
N PRO A 143 8.79 -8.63 20.42
CA PRO A 143 7.86 -7.67 21.02
C PRO A 143 7.89 -6.28 20.37
N ALA A 144 9.06 -5.86 19.86
CA ALA A 144 9.20 -4.60 19.14
C ALA A 144 8.45 -4.64 17.80
N ALA A 145 8.57 -5.74 17.04
CA ALA A 145 7.86 -5.94 15.80
C ALA A 145 6.34 -6.01 16.02
N VAL A 146 5.88 -6.74 17.04
CA VAL A 146 4.47 -6.79 17.44
C VAL A 146 3.93 -5.38 17.69
N LYS A 147 4.61 -4.60 18.55
CA LYS A 147 4.21 -3.23 18.88
C LYS A 147 4.10 -2.33 17.65
N VAL A 148 5.02 -2.44 16.69
CA VAL A 148 4.97 -1.67 15.44
C VAL A 148 3.79 -2.10 14.56
N LEU A 149 3.53 -3.40 14.42
CA LEU A 149 2.41 -3.91 13.62
C LEU A 149 1.06 -3.51 14.21
N GLU A 150 0.91 -3.60 15.53
CA GLU A 150 -0.27 -3.11 16.26
C GLU A 150 -0.48 -1.62 16.06
N MET A 151 0.56 -0.82 16.30
CA MET A 151 0.50 0.63 16.11
C MET A 151 0.05 1.00 14.69
N ILE A 152 0.57 0.32 13.66
CA ILE A 152 0.20 0.58 12.26
C ILE A 152 -1.26 0.19 12.01
N ARG A 153 -1.69 -1.00 12.45
CA ARG A 153 -3.07 -1.48 12.30
C ARG A 153 -4.05 -0.52 12.98
N ASP A 154 -3.78 -0.19 14.23
CA ASP A 154 -4.67 0.57 15.09
C ASP A 154 -4.77 2.03 14.62
N SER A 155 -3.66 2.63 14.16
CA SER A 155 -3.69 3.96 13.53
C SER A 155 -4.55 4.00 12.26
N TRP A 156 -4.59 2.89 11.51
CA TRP A 156 -5.41 2.76 10.30
C TRP A 156 -6.90 2.66 10.65
N ILE A 157 -7.23 1.85 11.66
CA ILE A 157 -8.58 1.68 12.20
C ILE A 157 -9.09 3.00 12.74
N GLU A 158 -8.29 3.69 13.55
CA GLU A 158 -8.62 4.98 14.13
C GLU A 158 -8.94 6.00 13.04
N LEU A 159 -8.07 6.10 12.01
CA LEU A 159 -8.29 7.00 10.88
C LEU A 159 -9.62 6.72 10.17
N ILE A 160 -9.89 5.45 9.83
CA ILE A 160 -11.14 5.07 9.15
C ILE A 160 -12.35 5.40 10.04
N THR A 161 -12.26 5.14 11.34
CA THR A 161 -13.32 5.40 12.31
C THR A 161 -13.62 6.89 12.44
N GLN A 162 -12.59 7.73 12.53
CA GLN A 162 -12.75 9.19 12.55
C GLN A 162 -13.42 9.70 11.27
N GLU A 163 -13.04 9.16 10.10
CA GLU A 163 -13.62 9.54 8.82
C GLU A 163 -15.10 9.17 8.71
N MET A 164 -15.49 7.98 9.18
CA MET A 164 -16.90 7.55 9.18
C MET A 164 -17.80 8.51 9.97
N SER A 165 -17.29 9.04 11.08
CA SER A 165 -18.01 9.99 11.94
C SER A 165 -18.09 11.42 11.39
N GLY A 166 -17.23 11.78 10.43
CA GLY A 166 -17.05 13.16 9.96
C GLY A 166 -18.11 13.68 8.97
N GLY A 167 -19.24 12.98 8.76
CA GLY A 167 -20.37 13.44 7.93
C GLY A 167 -20.15 13.46 6.41
N ASN A 168 -18.91 13.31 5.93
CA ASN A 168 -18.52 13.49 4.51
C ASN A 168 -18.85 12.32 3.57
N TYR A 169 -19.46 11.25 4.08
CA TYR A 169 -19.66 10.00 3.35
C TYR A 169 -21.15 9.68 3.22
N THR A 170 -21.55 9.09 2.09
CA THR A 170 -22.91 8.53 1.95
C THR A 170 -23.06 7.27 2.81
N THR A 171 -24.29 6.74 2.93
CA THR A 171 -24.55 5.49 3.66
C THR A 171 -23.76 4.32 3.09
N ASP A 172 -23.71 4.17 1.77
CA ASP A 172 -22.95 3.09 1.12
C ASP A 172 -21.44 3.26 1.30
N GLN A 173 -20.93 4.49 1.21
CA GLN A 173 -19.51 4.75 1.45
C GLN A 173 -19.12 4.49 2.92
N ARG A 174 -19.99 4.86 3.88
CA ARG A 174 -19.80 4.50 5.30
C ARG A 174 -19.81 2.99 5.50
N ARG A 175 -20.68 2.26 4.81
CA ARG A 175 -20.68 0.80 4.83
C ARG A 175 -19.35 0.23 4.33
N GLU A 176 -18.80 0.75 3.23
CA GLU A 176 -17.49 0.33 2.73
C GLU A 176 -16.34 0.63 3.71
N LEU A 177 -16.35 1.81 4.35
CA LEU A 177 -15.40 2.14 5.41
C LEU A 177 -15.52 1.18 6.59
N SER A 178 -16.74 0.87 7.03
CA SER A 178 -17.00 -0.08 8.12
C SER A 178 -16.52 -1.48 7.78
N ILE A 179 -16.73 -1.95 6.55
CA ILE A 179 -16.22 -3.25 6.07
C ILE A 179 -14.69 -3.25 6.10
N ALA A 180 -14.04 -2.18 5.62
CA ALA A 180 -12.58 -2.07 5.68
C ALA A 180 -12.05 -2.14 7.11
N CYS A 181 -12.70 -1.39 8.02
CA CYS A 181 -12.36 -1.35 9.43
C CYS A 181 -12.46 -2.75 10.06
N GLN A 182 -13.55 -3.47 9.81
CA GLN A 182 -13.75 -4.84 10.30
C GLN A 182 -12.71 -5.81 9.76
N PHE A 183 -12.36 -5.72 8.47
CA PHE A 183 -11.32 -6.57 7.90
C PHE A 183 -9.95 -6.30 8.55
N ILE A 184 -9.61 -5.02 8.78
CA ILE A 184 -8.32 -4.65 9.37
C ILE A 184 -8.27 -5.02 10.86
N SER A 185 -9.36 -4.82 11.61
CA SER A 185 -9.43 -5.18 13.03
C SER A 185 -9.28 -6.68 13.26
N ASN A 186 -9.76 -7.50 12.32
CA ASN A 186 -9.68 -8.95 12.40
C ASN A 186 -8.32 -9.51 11.96
N MET A 187 -7.41 -8.68 11.43
CA MET A 187 -6.06 -9.15 11.10
C MET A 187 -5.25 -9.41 12.36
N THR A 188 -4.79 -10.65 12.48
CA THR A 188 -3.84 -11.08 13.50
C THR A 188 -2.44 -10.51 13.22
N ILE A 189 -1.60 -10.49 14.26
CA ILE A 189 -0.20 -10.05 14.11
C ILE A 189 0.57 -10.93 13.13
N THR A 190 0.31 -12.24 13.16
CA THR A 190 0.87 -13.20 12.20
C THR A 190 0.48 -12.84 10.76
N GLU A 191 -0.80 -12.55 10.49
CA GLU A 191 -1.23 -12.17 9.13
C GLU A 191 -0.63 -10.84 8.66
N LEU A 192 -0.42 -9.87 9.56
CA LEU A 192 0.26 -8.61 9.26
C LEU A 192 1.73 -8.85 8.95
N PHE A 193 2.41 -9.68 9.75
CA PHE A 193 3.79 -10.10 9.55
C PHE A 193 3.97 -10.84 8.21
N GLU A 194 3.06 -11.74 7.84
CA GLU A 194 3.07 -12.37 6.52
C GLU A 194 3.02 -11.36 5.37
N LYS A 195 2.37 -10.20 5.55
CA LYS A 195 2.38 -9.16 4.51
C LYS A 195 3.74 -8.49 4.40
N VAL A 196 4.48 -8.36 5.50
CA VAL A 196 5.89 -7.95 5.46
C VAL A 196 6.70 -8.98 4.67
N MET A 197 6.58 -10.27 5.02
CA MET A 197 7.33 -11.36 4.37
C MET A 197 7.00 -11.50 2.88
N ALA A 198 5.74 -11.27 2.49
CA ALA A 198 5.36 -11.24 1.07
C ALA A 198 6.11 -10.15 0.26
N GLY A 199 6.62 -9.10 0.92
CA GLY A 199 7.51 -8.12 0.30
C GLY A 199 8.92 -8.66 0.04
N LEU A 200 9.46 -9.44 0.98
CA LEU A 200 10.74 -10.14 0.85
C LEU A 200 10.68 -11.15 -0.31
N ASP A 201 9.62 -11.97 -0.33
CA ASP A 201 9.39 -12.97 -1.37
C ASP A 201 9.19 -12.35 -2.76
N TYR A 202 8.53 -11.19 -2.81
CA TYR A 202 8.38 -10.44 -4.06
C TYR A 202 9.74 -10.10 -4.67
N MET A 203 10.71 -9.68 -3.86
CA MET A 203 12.06 -9.35 -4.33
C MET A 203 12.84 -10.61 -4.74
N ASN A 204 12.79 -11.66 -3.93
CA ASN A 204 13.44 -12.94 -4.22
C ASN A 204 13.02 -13.49 -5.60
N ASN A 205 11.74 -13.38 -5.95
CA ASN A 205 11.19 -13.85 -7.22
C ASN A 205 11.50 -12.95 -8.43
N ARG A 206 11.87 -11.68 -8.20
CA ARG A 206 12.14 -10.68 -9.25
C ARG A 206 13.61 -10.58 -9.62
N ILE A 207 14.51 -10.96 -8.72
CA ILE A 207 15.96 -10.95 -8.97
C ILE A 207 16.44 -12.28 -9.56
N ARG A 208 15.72 -13.39 -9.33
CA ARG A 208 16.03 -14.70 -9.94
C ARG A 208 15.65 -14.82 -11.42
N LYS A 209 15.03 -13.79 -12.02
CA LYS A 209 14.62 -13.74 -13.43
C LYS A 209 15.43 -12.68 -14.16
#